data_AF-A0A7V5F1V8-F1
#
_entry.id   AF-A0A7V5F1V8-F1
#
_cell.length_a   1.000
_cell.length_b   1.000
_cell.length_c   1.000
_cell.angle_alpha   90.00
_cell.angle_beta   90.00
_cell.angle_gamma   90.00
#
_symmetry.space_group_name_H-M   'P 1'
#
loop_
_entity.id
_entity.type
_entity.pdbx_description
1 polymer ?
#
loop_
_entity_poly.entity_id
_entity_poly.type
_entity_poly.pdbx_seq_one_letter_code
_entity_poly.pdbx_strand_id
1 'polypeptide(L)'
;RSASLQAIFGVLGFSIGLYMLFGNAQWRLGTQMPGPVLRSVLSPLVGFLSVLMGIGGGSFGVPIMTLHGVPIHRAVATAAGFGLIIALPSVIAFLFVDVPGAPPWSIGAVNLPAFLVVIAMTTLTAPLGVRLAHALDPKPLKRVFGVFLTLVALNMLRKAFGLF
;
A
#
# COMPACT_ATOMS: atom_id res chain seq x y z
N ARG A 1 17.81 -3.47 -9.33
CA ARG A 1 17.08 -2.77 -8.25
C ARG A 1 17.62 -1.34 -8.18
N SER A 2 16.86 -0.33 -8.60
CA SER A 2 17.38 1.04 -8.70
C SER A 2 17.31 1.75 -7.34
N ALA A 3 18.45 2.00 -6.72
CA ALA A 3 18.56 2.70 -5.42
C ALA A 3 17.89 4.08 -5.46
N SER A 4 17.90 4.75 -6.61
CA SER A 4 17.25 6.02 -6.86
C SER A 4 15.74 5.96 -6.60
N LEU A 5 15.09 4.88 -7.02
CA LEU A 5 13.65 4.70 -6.86
C LEU A 5 13.28 4.44 -5.39
N GLN A 6 14.12 3.69 -4.68
CA GLN A 6 13.95 3.45 -3.24
C GLN A 6 14.16 4.73 -2.43
N ALA A 7 15.11 5.57 -2.81
CA ALA A 7 15.34 6.87 -2.17
C ALA A 7 14.13 7.80 -2.35
N ILE A 8 13.60 7.94 -3.57
CA ILE A 8 12.43 8.78 -3.85
C ILE A 8 11.23 8.32 -3.03
N PHE A 9 10.85 7.04 -3.12
CA PHE A 9 9.71 6.51 -2.38
C PHE A 9 9.91 6.52 -0.87
N GLY A 10 11.15 6.29 -0.43
CA GLY A 10 11.53 6.40 0.96
C GLY A 10 11.30 7.79 1.52
N VAL A 11 11.81 8.84 0.85
CA VAL A 11 11.61 10.23 1.29
C VAL A 11 10.12 10.60 1.29
N LEU A 12 9.40 10.25 0.22
CA LEU A 12 7.97 10.54 0.08
C LEU A 12 7.14 9.84 1.16
N GLY A 13 7.39 8.56 1.40
CA GLY A 13 6.76 7.78 2.46
C GLY A 13 7.10 8.28 3.85
N PHE A 14 8.34 8.72 4.08
CA PHE A 14 8.77 9.30 5.34
C PHE A 14 8.04 10.62 5.62
N SER A 15 7.96 11.53 4.63
CA SER A 15 7.20 12.77 4.75
C SER A 15 5.72 12.52 5.06
N ILE A 16 5.10 11.55 4.40
CA ILE A 16 3.69 11.19 4.64
C ILE A 16 3.51 10.53 6.02
N GLY A 17 4.42 9.64 6.42
CA GLY A 17 4.40 8.99 7.74
C GLY A 17 4.53 10.01 8.87
N LEU A 18 5.47 10.95 8.74
CA LEU A 18 5.66 12.07 9.66
C LEU A 18 4.40 12.95 9.70
N TYR A 19 3.79 13.24 8.55
CA TYR A 19 2.52 13.95 8.50
C TYR A 19 1.38 13.19 9.19
N MET A 20 1.30 11.86 9.07
CA MET A 20 0.26 11.09 9.76
C MET A 20 0.50 11.03 11.28
N LEU A 21 1.77 11.04 11.71
CA LEU A 21 2.18 11.04 13.12
C LEU A 21 1.95 12.38 13.82
N PHE A 22 2.39 13.47 13.19
CA PHE A 22 2.42 14.82 13.79
C PHE A 22 1.34 15.77 13.23
N GLY A 23 0.79 15.46 12.06
CA GLY A 23 -0.24 16.29 11.43
C GLY A 23 -1.54 16.23 12.22
N ASN A 24 -1.99 17.38 12.71
CA ASN A 24 -3.29 17.54 13.33
C ASN A 24 -4.41 17.21 12.33
N ALA A 25 -5.51 16.63 12.80
CA ALA A 25 -6.70 16.30 11.98
C ALA A 25 -7.37 17.54 11.31
N GLN A 26 -6.83 18.73 11.56
CA GLN A 26 -7.28 20.03 11.06
C GLN A 26 -6.48 20.50 9.84
N TRP A 27 -5.33 19.89 9.52
CA TRP A 27 -4.66 20.11 8.24
C TRP A 27 -5.42 19.35 7.14
N ARG A 28 -6.39 20.02 6.52
CA ARG A 28 -7.11 19.56 5.35
C ARG A 28 -6.64 20.39 4.17
N LEU A 29 -6.02 19.76 3.18
CA LEU A 29 -5.65 20.44 1.92
C LEU A 29 -6.88 20.74 1.04
N GLY A 30 -8.03 20.14 1.37
CA GLY A 30 -9.33 20.43 0.77
C GLY A 30 -10.44 19.62 1.46
N THR A 31 -11.67 20.15 1.45
CA THR A 31 -12.87 19.53 2.00
C THR A 31 -13.50 18.46 1.09
N GLN A 32 -12.97 18.27 -0.13
CA GLN A 32 -13.46 17.32 -1.12
C GLN A 32 -12.30 16.61 -1.84
N MET A 33 -12.50 15.34 -2.21
CA MET A 33 -11.60 14.64 -3.13
C MET A 33 -11.45 15.46 -4.42
N PRO A 34 -10.26 15.49 -5.06
CA PRO A 34 -10.08 16.21 -6.31
C PRO A 34 -11.07 15.69 -7.37
N GLY A 35 -11.56 16.58 -8.22
CA GLY A 35 -12.59 16.28 -9.21
C GLY A 35 -12.29 15.04 -10.08
N PRO A 36 -13.32 14.45 -10.71
CA PRO A 36 -13.24 13.14 -11.39
C PRO A 36 -12.11 13.06 -12.43
N VAL A 37 -11.79 14.18 -13.09
CA VAL A 37 -10.70 14.28 -14.07
C VAL A 37 -9.33 14.11 -13.42
N LEU A 38 -9.03 14.82 -12.33
CA LEU A 38 -7.73 14.72 -11.65
C LEU A 38 -7.57 13.35 -10.95
N ARG A 39 -8.67 12.78 -10.46
CA ARG A 39 -8.70 11.43 -9.89
C ARG A 39 -8.42 10.34 -10.95
N SER A 40 -8.85 10.55 -12.20
CA SER A 40 -8.62 9.60 -13.30
C SER A 40 -7.15 9.49 -13.73
N VAL A 41 -6.36 10.56 -13.53
CA VAL A 41 -4.93 10.60 -13.87
C VAL A 41 -4.07 10.20 -12.67
N LEU A 42 -4.48 10.56 -11.45
CA LEU A 42 -3.75 10.20 -10.25
C LEU A 42 -3.92 8.73 -9.86
N SER A 43 -5.06 8.09 -10.14
CA SER A 43 -5.29 6.69 -9.74
C SER A 43 -4.41 5.66 -10.48
N PRO A 44 -4.16 5.76 -11.80
CA PRO A 44 -3.25 4.86 -12.49
C PRO A 44 -1.80 5.11 -12.08
N LEU A 45 -1.44 6.38 -11.84
CA LEU A 45 -0.10 6.78 -11.40
C LEU A 45 0.20 6.23 -10.00
N VAL A 46 -0.72 6.40 -9.05
CA VAL A 46 -0.60 5.81 -7.70
C VAL A 46 -0.61 4.28 -7.76
N GLY A 47 -1.47 3.67 -8.59
CA GLY A 47 -1.50 2.23 -8.79
C GLY A 47 -0.17 1.69 -9.31
N PHE A 48 0.39 2.34 -10.32
CA PHE A 48 1.69 2.01 -10.90
C PHE A 48 2.82 2.15 -9.87
N LEU A 49 2.88 3.26 -9.14
CA LEU A 49 3.87 3.47 -8.08
C LEU A 49 3.74 2.45 -6.95
N SER A 50 2.51 2.08 -6.56
CA SER A 50 2.26 1.05 -5.53
C SER A 50 2.71 -0.35 -5.95
N VAL A 51 2.55 -0.71 -7.23
CA VAL A 51 3.09 -1.97 -7.77
C VAL A 51 4.62 -1.95 -7.75
N LEU A 52 5.23 -0.86 -8.21
CA LEU A 52 6.69 -0.71 -8.22
C LEU A 52 7.32 -0.82 -6.84
N MET A 53 6.65 -0.27 -5.83
CA MET A 53 7.12 -0.30 -4.44
C MET A 53 6.84 -1.67 -3.78
N GLY A 54 5.89 -2.45 -4.30
CA GLY A 54 5.51 -3.76 -3.78
C GLY A 54 4.72 -3.73 -2.47
N ILE A 55 4.23 -2.56 -2.04
CA ILE A 55 3.60 -2.35 -0.72
C ILE A 55 2.07 -2.27 -0.83
N GLY A 56 1.52 -2.47 -2.03
CA GLY A 56 0.08 -2.41 -2.30
C GLY A 56 -0.47 -0.97 -2.29
N GLY A 57 -1.71 -0.82 -2.81
CA GLY A 57 -2.37 0.49 -3.00
C GLY A 57 -2.67 1.26 -1.71
N GLY A 58 -2.67 0.59 -0.55
CA GLY A 58 -3.13 1.19 0.69
C GLY A 58 -2.17 2.18 1.34
N SER A 59 -0.86 1.99 1.18
CA SER A 59 0.16 2.85 1.79
C SER A 59 0.08 4.30 1.31
N PHE A 60 -0.28 4.52 0.04
CA PHE A 60 -0.52 5.86 -0.51
C PHE A 60 -2.01 6.24 -0.51
N GLY A 61 -2.90 5.27 -0.72
CA GLY A 61 -4.35 5.54 -0.76
C GLY A 61 -4.92 6.09 0.54
N VAL A 62 -4.54 5.51 1.68
CA VAL A 62 -5.00 5.95 3.02
C VAL A 62 -4.59 7.39 3.33
N PRO A 63 -3.31 7.79 3.26
CA PRO A 63 -2.90 9.15 3.56
C PRO A 63 -3.54 10.16 2.61
N ILE A 64 -3.62 9.87 1.30
CA ILE A 64 -4.27 10.76 0.34
C ILE A 64 -5.74 10.98 0.73
N MET A 65 -6.49 9.93 1.05
CA MET A 65 -7.90 10.07 1.43
C MET A 65 -8.07 10.83 2.75
N THR A 66 -7.25 10.52 3.75
CA THR A 66 -7.30 11.24 5.04
C THR A 66 -6.92 12.72 4.90
N LEU A 67 -6.04 13.05 3.96
CA LEU A 67 -5.64 14.43 3.63
C LEU A 67 -6.78 15.25 3.00
N HIS A 68 -7.70 14.57 2.29
CA HIS A 68 -8.92 15.15 1.72
C HIS A 68 -10.13 15.04 2.67
N GLY A 69 -9.90 14.82 3.96
CA GLY A 69 -10.95 14.83 4.99
C GLY A 69 -11.82 13.57 5.05
N VAL A 70 -11.47 12.49 4.35
CA VAL A 70 -12.19 11.21 4.46
C VAL A 70 -11.89 10.56 5.82
N PRO A 71 -12.91 10.04 6.54
CA PRO A 71 -12.71 9.29 7.78
C PRO A 71 -11.73 8.13 7.57
N ILE A 72 -10.78 7.96 8.49
CA ILE A 72 -9.69 6.98 8.33
C ILE A 72 -10.20 5.55 8.16
N HIS A 73 -11.29 5.14 8.82
CA HIS A 73 -11.90 3.82 8.62
C HIS A 73 -12.37 3.61 7.17
N ARG A 74 -13.00 4.62 6.56
CA ARG A 74 -13.40 4.59 5.14
C ARG A 74 -12.20 4.64 4.21
N ALA A 75 -11.19 5.44 4.56
CA ALA A 75 -9.94 5.51 3.80
C ALA A 75 -9.24 4.14 3.76
N VAL A 76 -9.11 3.46 4.89
CA VAL A 76 -8.51 2.12 5.02
C VAL A 76 -9.33 1.07 4.28
N ALA A 77 -10.66 1.09 4.40
CA ALA A 77 -11.52 0.15 3.69
C ALA A 77 -11.40 0.30 2.16
N THR A 78 -11.40 1.54 1.66
CA THR A 78 -11.28 1.80 0.22
C THR A 78 -9.87 1.45 -0.30
N ALA A 79 -8.84 1.77 0.50
CA ALA A 79 -7.45 1.42 0.23
C ALA A 79 -7.20 -0.08 0.12
N ALA A 80 -7.85 -0.90 0.97
CA ALA A 80 -7.79 -2.35 0.87
C ALA A 80 -8.36 -2.85 -0.47
N GLY A 81 -9.44 -2.22 -0.96
CA GLY A 81 -10.01 -2.49 -2.28
C GLY A 81 -9.03 -2.24 -3.43
N PHE A 82 -8.21 -1.18 -3.35
CA PHE A 82 -7.16 -0.93 -4.36
C PHE A 82 -6.15 -2.06 -4.43
N GLY A 83 -5.77 -2.66 -3.29
CA GLY A 83 -4.86 -3.82 -3.28
C GLY A 83 -5.39 -4.99 -4.11
N LEU A 84 -6.67 -5.33 -3.96
CA LEU A 84 -7.33 -6.38 -4.73
C LEU A 84 -7.36 -6.06 -6.23
N ILE A 85 -7.80 -4.85 -6.59
CA ILE A 85 -7.94 -4.41 -7.98
C ILE A 85 -6.58 -4.37 -8.70
N ILE A 86 -5.50 -4.04 -7.98
CA ILE A 86 -4.13 -4.03 -8.52
C ILE A 86 -3.57 -5.45 -8.61
N ALA A 87 -3.83 -6.30 -7.62
CA ALA A 87 -3.27 -7.65 -7.55
C ALA A 87 -3.87 -8.59 -8.61
N LEU A 88 -5.18 -8.53 -8.87
CA LEU A 88 -5.86 -9.40 -9.84
C LEU A 88 -5.23 -9.40 -11.24
N PRO A 89 -5.10 -8.24 -11.93
CA PRO A 89 -4.49 -8.19 -13.26
C PRO A 89 -3.00 -8.54 -13.21
N SER A 90 -2.31 -8.24 -12.10
CA SER A 90 -0.90 -8.62 -11.92
C SER A 90 -0.71 -10.13 -11.90
N VAL A 91 -1.55 -10.86 -11.14
CA VAL A 91 -1.51 -12.34 -11.10
C VAL A 91 -1.86 -12.93 -12.46
N ILE A 92 -2.90 -12.40 -13.12
CA ILE A 92 -3.28 -12.85 -14.48
C ILE A 92 -2.11 -12.67 -15.45
N ALA A 93 -1.47 -11.51 -15.46
CA ALA A 93 -0.30 -11.27 -16.31
C ALA A 93 0.84 -12.24 -15.99
N PHE A 94 1.13 -12.50 -14.70
CA PHE A 94 2.19 -13.42 -14.29
C PHE A 94 1.93 -14.89 -14.62
N LEU A 95 0.67 -15.31 -14.78
CA LEU A 95 0.35 -16.67 -15.24
C LEU A 95 0.80 -16.92 -16.69
N PHE A 96 0.89 -15.87 -17.51
CA PHE A 96 1.35 -15.96 -18.91
C PHE A 96 2.85 -15.73 -19.09
N VAL A 97 3.60 -15.45 -18.01
CA VAL A 97 5.05 -15.24 -18.07
C VAL A 97 5.75 -16.58 -17.89
N ASP A 98 6.43 -17.06 -18.94
CA ASP A 98 7.26 -18.25 -18.84
C ASP A 98 8.53 -17.98 -18.03
N VAL A 99 8.78 -18.84 -17.03
CA VAL A 99 9.97 -18.78 -16.18
C VAL A 99 10.78 -20.06 -16.35
N PRO A 100 11.95 -20.02 -17.03
CA PRO A 100 12.80 -21.18 -17.15
C PRO A 100 13.36 -21.58 -15.78
N GLY A 101 13.24 -22.87 -15.42
CA GLY A 101 13.68 -23.39 -14.12
C GLY A 101 12.70 -23.14 -12.97
N ALA A 102 11.41 -22.92 -13.25
CA ALA A 102 10.41 -22.70 -12.22
C ALA A 102 10.31 -23.88 -11.23
N PRO A 103 10.09 -23.63 -9.93
CA PRO A 103 9.86 -24.67 -8.94
C PRO A 103 8.67 -25.57 -9.32
N PRO A 104 8.63 -26.83 -8.85
CA PRO A 104 7.51 -27.72 -9.13
C PRO A 104 6.18 -27.09 -8.70
N TRP A 105 5.14 -27.32 -9.50
CA TRP A 105 3.78 -26.77 -9.34
C TRP A 105 3.67 -25.25 -9.55
N SER A 106 4.47 -24.70 -10.46
CA SER A 106 4.33 -23.31 -10.91
C SER A 106 3.60 -23.25 -12.25
N ILE A 107 2.66 -22.31 -12.41
CA ILE A 107 2.04 -21.96 -13.69
C ILE A 107 2.54 -20.56 -14.05
N GLY A 108 3.33 -20.47 -15.13
CA GLY A 108 4.07 -19.25 -15.44
C GLY A 108 4.98 -18.82 -14.30
N ALA A 109 4.89 -17.55 -13.90
CA ALA A 109 5.65 -16.99 -12.77
C ALA A 109 4.94 -17.19 -11.40
N VAL A 110 3.80 -17.89 -11.35
CA VAL A 110 3.00 -18.08 -10.12
C VAL A 110 3.18 -19.49 -9.57
N ASN A 111 3.73 -19.61 -8.36
CA ASN A 111 3.83 -20.88 -7.66
C ASN A 111 2.51 -21.20 -6.93
N LEU A 112 1.80 -22.26 -7.33
CA LEU A 112 0.50 -22.65 -6.77
C LEU A 112 0.55 -22.94 -5.25
N PRO A 113 1.53 -23.70 -4.72
CA PRO A 113 1.67 -23.89 -3.27
C PRO A 113 1.78 -22.57 -2.51
N ALA A 114 2.70 -21.69 -2.93
CA ALA A 114 2.90 -20.41 -2.28
C ALA A 114 1.64 -19.54 -2.37
N PHE A 115 0.97 -19.53 -3.52
CA PHE A 115 -0.28 -18.81 -3.73
C PHE A 115 -1.38 -19.27 -2.77
N LEU A 116 -1.59 -20.59 -2.63
CA LEU A 116 -2.58 -21.15 -1.72
C LEU A 116 -2.28 -20.84 -0.26
N VAL A 117 -1.02 -20.95 0.16
CA VAL A 117 -0.60 -20.62 1.53
C VAL A 117 -0.84 -19.14 1.84
N VAL A 118 -0.47 -18.24 0.90
CA VAL A 118 -0.69 -16.80 1.06
C VAL A 118 -2.18 -16.50 1.15
N ILE A 119 -3.02 -17.09 0.30
CA ILE A 119 -4.48 -16.89 0.37
C ILE A 119 -5.04 -17.40 1.69
N ALA A 120 -4.70 -18.62 2.11
CA ALA A 120 -5.20 -19.20 3.35
C ALA A 120 -4.82 -18.35 4.57
N MET A 121 -3.56 -17.94 4.68
CA MET A 121 -3.11 -17.07 5.77
C MET A 121 -3.75 -15.68 5.71
N THR A 122 -4.00 -15.15 4.51
CA THR A 122 -4.66 -13.85 4.33
C THR A 122 -6.14 -13.93 4.71
N THR A 123 -6.88 -14.95 4.31
CA THR A 123 -8.31 -15.09 4.65
C THR A 123 -8.53 -15.32 6.14
N LEU A 124 -7.58 -15.97 6.83
CA LEU A 124 -7.58 -16.10 8.29
C LEU A 124 -7.23 -14.78 8.99
N THR A 125 -6.22 -14.06 8.51
CA THR A 125 -5.65 -12.89 9.21
C THR A 125 -6.35 -11.57 8.87
N ALA A 126 -6.87 -11.42 7.65
CA ALA A 126 -7.60 -10.24 7.21
C ALA A 126 -8.79 -9.86 8.12
N PRO A 127 -9.70 -10.78 8.52
CA PRO A 127 -10.82 -10.42 9.40
C PRO A 127 -10.36 -9.99 10.80
N LEU A 128 -9.28 -10.58 11.32
CA LEU A 128 -8.66 -10.14 12.59
C LEU A 128 -8.17 -8.69 12.48
N GLY A 129 -7.46 -8.35 11.39
CA GLY A 129 -7.00 -6.99 11.12
C GLY A 129 -8.14 -5.99 10.94
N VAL A 130 -9.21 -6.36 10.21
CA VAL A 130 -10.40 -5.51 10.00
C VAL A 130 -11.12 -5.24 11.32
N ARG A 131 -11.28 -6.26 12.17
CA ARG A 131 -11.89 -6.11 13.51
C ARG A 131 -11.08 -5.16 14.38
N LEU A 132 -9.75 -5.33 14.42
CA LEU A 132 -8.87 -4.46 15.18
C LEU A 132 -8.94 -3.00 14.68
N ALA A 133 -8.92 -2.81 13.36
CA ALA A 133 -9.01 -1.48 12.75
C ALA A 133 -10.36 -0.78 13.04
N HIS A 134 -11.47 -1.51 13.06
CA HIS A 134 -12.78 -0.96 13.40
C HIS A 134 -12.96 -0.71 14.90
N ALA A 135 -12.30 -1.49 15.75
CA ALA A 135 -12.34 -1.30 17.20
C ALA A 135 -11.48 -0.11 17.68
N LEU A 136 -10.50 0.32 16.89
CA LEU A 136 -9.64 1.45 17.19
C LEU A 136 -10.30 2.80 16.86
N ASP A 137 -10.17 3.75 17.79
CA ASP A 137 -10.54 5.14 17.54
C ASP A 137 -9.73 5.74 16.36
N PRO A 138 -10.28 6.74 15.65
CA PRO A 138 -9.63 7.35 14.48
C PRO A 138 -8.21 7.89 14.76
N LYS A 139 -7.99 8.44 15.95
CA LYS A 139 -6.72 9.09 16.34
C LYS A 139 -5.59 8.07 16.56
N PRO A 140 -5.76 7.01 17.38
CA PRO A 140 -4.75 5.94 17.48
C PRO A 140 -4.57 5.19 16.16
N LEU A 141 -5.65 4.93 15.39
CA LEU A 141 -5.52 4.27 14.08
C LEU A 141 -4.64 5.07 13.12
N LYS A 142 -4.79 6.40 13.09
CA LYS A 142 -3.94 7.30 12.29
C LYS A 142 -2.47 7.22 12.70
N ARG A 143 -2.20 7.19 14.01
CA ARG A 143 -0.84 7.08 14.55
C ARG A 143 -0.20 5.74 14.20
N VAL A 144 -0.92 4.62 14.38
CA VAL A 144 -0.41 3.28 14.02
C VAL A 144 -0.02 3.23 12.54
N PHE A 145 -0.88 3.77 11.67
CA PHE A 145 -0.58 3.82 10.23
C PHE A 145 0.61 4.74 9.91
N GLY A 146 0.73 5.89 10.60
CA GLY A 146 1.88 6.79 10.48
C GLY A 146 3.20 6.15 10.91
N VAL A 147 3.20 5.41 12.03
CA VAL A 147 4.36 4.61 12.49
C VAL A 147 4.71 3.57 11.44
N PHE A 148 3.72 2.81 10.95
CA PHE A 148 3.92 1.79 9.92
C PHE A 148 4.57 2.36 8.65
N LEU A 149 4.01 3.44 8.10
CA LEU A 149 4.58 4.12 6.92
C LEU A 149 6.00 4.62 7.17
N THR A 150 6.26 5.16 8.36
CA THR A 150 7.59 5.66 8.74
C THR A 150 8.61 4.53 8.80
N LEU A 151 8.26 3.38 9.39
CA LEU A 151 9.14 2.20 9.44
C LEU A 151 9.42 1.63 8.05
N VAL A 152 8.40 1.56 7.20
CA VAL A 152 8.55 1.12 5.81
C VAL A 152 9.46 2.07 5.03
N ALA A 153 9.24 3.38 5.15
CA ALA A 153 10.07 4.40 4.53
C ALA A 153 11.52 4.31 5.02
N LEU A 154 11.73 4.14 6.32
CA LEU A 154 13.06 3.97 6.90
C LEU A 154 13.75 2.71 6.37
N ASN A 155 13.02 1.60 6.19
CA ASN A 155 13.55 0.39 5.57
C ASN A 155 13.98 0.63 4.11
N MET A 156 13.22 1.43 3.37
CA MET A 156 13.58 1.78 1.99
C MET A 156 14.77 2.73 1.92
N LEU A 157 14.85 3.76 2.78
CA LEU A 157 16.03 4.63 2.89
C LEU A 157 17.24 3.79 3.24
N ARG A 158 17.14 2.92 4.25
CA ARG A 158 18.22 2.02 4.67
C ARG A 158 18.76 1.21 3.48
N LYS A 159 17.88 0.60 2.69
CA LYS A 159 18.27 -0.15 1.47
C LYS A 159 18.87 0.75 0.39
N ALA A 160 18.35 1.97 0.22
CA ALA A 160 18.84 2.93 -0.77
C ALA A 160 20.25 3.44 -0.45
N PHE A 161 20.57 3.65 0.83
CA PHE A 161 21.89 4.06 1.31
C PHE A 161 22.89 2.90 1.45
N GLY A 162 22.52 1.68 1.04
CA GLY A 162 23.42 0.52 1.08
C GLY A 162 23.68 -0.05 2.48
N LEU A 163 22.84 0.28 3.46
CA LEU A 163 22.92 -0.29 4.80
C LEU A 163 22.21 -1.67 4.81
N PHE A 164 22.97 -2.74 4.53
CA PHE A 164 22.60 -4.19 4.56
C PHE A 164 21.14 -4.56 4.28
#